data_AF-A0A2N8ZJY9-F1
#
_entry.id   AF-A0A2N8ZJY9-F1
#
_cell.length_a   1.000
_cell.length_b   1.000
_cell.length_c   1.000
_cell.angle_alpha   90.00
_cell.angle_beta   90.00
_cell.angle_gamma   90.00
#
_symmetry.space_group_name_H-M   'P 1'
#
loop_
_entity.id
_entity.type
_entity.pdbx_description
1 polymer ?
#
loop_
_entity_poly.entity_id
_entity_poly.type
_entity_poly.pdbx_seq_one_letter_code
_entity_poly.pdbx_strand_id
1 'polypeptide(L)'
;MSSFKTGEKLKFLVAAVTAFLIGIGGLWALWLENKTPNVLSFLTTIFTGFAAIGTAYAAYAASESAKISEKASNIWKQQMSIDIELAEAKELKVCLNDWHRRFIAEAYKKNQTLNELLQGVLESPHAIKQVQIDHFQKYIDDLNLSWSNLESAFDRANFVGHSFEQRLRLRRLHIAHRRALNKYVEYLMFNNRMNLHHEGLIELLTTIYHINDWAQQDVNGQPLYRVEIELIDDNGTLSLCKKDDGTSVYDSLHNSVEGWILNTNVYVDHKIEEIRSRVIDI
;
A
#
# COMPACT_ATOMS: atom_id res chain seq x y z
N MET A 1 -17.66 -22.18 -26.02
CA MET A 1 -19.06 -22.01 -25.56
C MET A 1 -19.86 -23.28 -25.86
N SER A 2 -19.69 -24.36 -25.08
CA SER A 2 -20.50 -25.59 -25.24
C SER A 2 -20.54 -26.53 -24.02
N SER A 3 -20.07 -26.13 -22.83
CA SER A 3 -20.12 -27.01 -21.64
C SER A 3 -21.48 -26.98 -20.89
N PHE A 4 -22.40 -26.07 -21.24
CA PHE A 4 -23.69 -25.94 -20.56
C PHE A 4 -24.74 -26.99 -20.97
N LYS A 5 -24.60 -27.67 -22.12
CA LYS A 5 -25.62 -28.62 -22.65
C LYS A 5 -25.49 -30.06 -22.13
N THR A 6 -24.38 -30.43 -21.53
CA THR A 6 -24.12 -31.81 -21.05
C THR A 6 -24.75 -32.10 -19.69
N GLY A 7 -24.80 -31.10 -18.80
CA GLY A 7 -25.35 -31.25 -17.45
C GLY A 7 -26.88 -31.44 -17.43
N GLU A 8 -27.62 -30.72 -18.29
CA GLU A 8 -29.08 -30.84 -18.37
C GLU A 8 -29.53 -32.20 -18.95
N LYS A 9 -28.82 -32.70 -19.97
CA LYS A 9 -29.08 -34.03 -20.55
C LYS A 9 -28.84 -35.15 -19.55
N LEU A 10 -27.81 -35.03 -18.71
CA LEU A 10 -27.52 -36.01 -17.66
C LEU A 10 -28.61 -36.00 -16.57
N LYS A 11 -29.08 -34.82 -16.15
CA LYS A 11 -30.20 -34.68 -15.19
C LYS A 11 -31.49 -35.31 -15.72
N PHE A 12 -31.82 -35.07 -16.99
CA PHE A 12 -33.00 -35.66 -17.63
C PHE A 12 -32.90 -37.18 -17.76
N LEU A 13 -31.73 -37.70 -18.17
CA LEU A 13 -31.48 -39.13 -18.26
C LEU A 13 -31.61 -39.82 -16.89
N VAL A 14 -31.00 -39.25 -15.85
CA VAL A 14 -31.11 -39.77 -14.48
C VAL A 14 -32.56 -39.76 -13.99
N ALA A 15 -33.28 -38.66 -14.19
CA ALA A 15 -34.70 -38.57 -13.82
C ALA A 15 -35.58 -39.59 -14.57
N ALA A 16 -35.37 -39.74 -15.88
CA ALA A 16 -36.11 -40.70 -16.72
C ALA A 16 -35.82 -42.16 -16.32
N VAL A 17 -34.55 -42.50 -16.08
CA VAL A 17 -34.17 -43.84 -15.61
C VAL A 17 -34.73 -44.12 -14.21
N THR A 18 -34.71 -43.13 -13.31
CA THR A 18 -35.27 -43.27 -11.95
C THR A 18 -36.78 -43.48 -11.99
N ALA A 19 -37.52 -42.69 -12.79
CA ALA A 19 -38.95 -42.84 -12.97
C ALA A 19 -39.32 -44.20 -13.60
N PHE A 20 -38.53 -44.65 -14.58
CA PHE A 20 -38.71 -45.96 -15.21
C PHE A 20 -38.48 -47.12 -14.24
N LEU A 21 -37.41 -47.06 -13.43
CA LEU A 21 -37.11 -48.08 -12.41
C LEU A 21 -38.16 -48.12 -11.30
N ILE A 22 -38.66 -46.96 -10.85
CA ILE A 22 -39.76 -46.89 -9.88
C ILE A 22 -41.06 -47.45 -10.47
N GLY A 23 -41.38 -47.09 -11.73
CA GLY A 23 -42.59 -47.56 -12.41
C GLY A 23 -42.60 -49.06 -12.64
N ILE A 24 -41.48 -49.63 -13.13
CA ILE A 24 -41.33 -51.07 -13.31
C ILE A 24 -41.30 -51.80 -11.96
N GLY A 25 -40.59 -51.25 -10.97
CA GLY A 25 -40.52 -51.82 -9.62
C GLY A 25 -41.90 -51.87 -8.93
N GLY A 26 -42.71 -50.82 -9.06
CA GLY A 26 -44.07 -50.77 -8.52
C GLY A 26 -45.03 -51.75 -9.19
N LEU A 27 -44.97 -51.87 -10.53
CA LEU A 27 -45.77 -52.84 -11.28
C LEU A 27 -45.35 -54.29 -10.98
N TRP A 28 -44.06 -54.56 -10.82
CA TRP A 28 -43.55 -55.87 -10.42
C TRP A 28 -43.93 -56.25 -8.99
N ALA A 29 -43.87 -55.30 -8.04
CA ALA A 29 -44.27 -55.51 -6.66
C ALA A 29 -45.75 -55.89 -6.54
N LEU A 30 -46.64 -55.16 -7.21
CA LEU A 30 -48.08 -55.44 -7.26
C LEU A 30 -48.41 -56.80 -7.90
N TRP A 31 -47.61 -57.24 -8.88
CA TRP A 31 -47.80 -58.54 -9.53
C TRP A 31 -47.35 -59.72 -8.64
N LEU A 32 -46.28 -59.55 -7.86
CA LEU A 32 -45.72 -60.56 -6.95
C LEU A 32 -46.49 -60.70 -5.63
N GLU A 33 -47.06 -59.61 -5.13
CA GLU A 33 -47.85 -59.57 -3.88
C GLU A 33 -49.06 -60.52 -3.95
N ASN A 34 -49.66 -60.68 -5.12
CA ASN A 34 -50.76 -61.63 -5.37
C ASN A 34 -50.34 -63.10 -5.51
N LYS A 35 -49.04 -63.42 -5.59
CA LYS A 35 -48.56 -64.78 -5.90
C LYS A 35 -47.70 -65.41 -4.80
N THR A 36 -46.84 -64.66 -4.12
CA THR A 36 -45.98 -65.20 -3.03
C THR A 36 -45.41 -64.09 -2.12
N PRO A 37 -45.93 -63.90 -0.89
CA PRO A 37 -45.49 -62.81 0.00
C PRO A 37 -44.03 -62.91 0.47
N ASN A 38 -43.46 -64.12 0.56
CA ASN A 38 -42.06 -64.32 0.95
C ASN A 38 -41.05 -63.82 -0.10
N VAL A 39 -41.41 -63.84 -1.39
CA VAL A 39 -40.55 -63.37 -2.48
C VAL A 39 -40.53 -61.83 -2.52
N LEU A 40 -41.66 -61.20 -2.21
CA LEU A 40 -41.77 -59.75 -2.14
C LEU A 40 -40.89 -59.18 -1.01
N SER A 41 -40.92 -59.79 0.18
CA SER A 41 -40.08 -59.40 1.32
C SER A 41 -38.58 -59.57 1.04
N PHE A 42 -38.20 -60.62 0.30
CA PHE A 42 -36.81 -60.83 -0.12
C PHE A 42 -36.34 -59.76 -1.11
N LEU A 43 -37.17 -59.44 -2.12
CA LEU A 43 -36.84 -58.41 -3.11
C LEU A 43 -36.82 -57.01 -2.50
N THR A 44 -37.75 -56.66 -1.61
CA THR A 44 -37.71 -55.37 -0.91
C THR A 44 -36.45 -55.23 -0.08
N THR A 45 -36.01 -56.28 0.61
CA THR A 45 -34.74 -56.29 1.35
C THR A 45 -33.53 -56.05 0.43
N ILE A 46 -33.52 -56.67 -0.76
CA ILE A 46 -32.45 -56.45 -1.76
C ILE A 46 -32.47 -55.01 -2.29
N PHE A 47 -33.64 -54.48 -2.67
CA PHE A 47 -33.76 -53.11 -3.17
C PHE A 47 -33.44 -52.07 -2.10
N THR A 48 -33.84 -52.29 -0.85
CA THR A 48 -33.45 -51.44 0.29
C THR A 48 -31.94 -51.51 0.54
N GLY A 49 -31.32 -52.68 0.40
CA GLY A 49 -29.86 -52.84 0.46
C GLY A 49 -29.14 -52.05 -0.63
N PHE A 50 -29.59 -52.14 -1.88
CA PHE A 50 -29.05 -51.34 -2.99
C PHE A 50 -29.28 -49.83 -2.80
N ALA A 51 -30.45 -49.43 -2.30
CA ALA A 51 -30.74 -48.04 -2.00
C ALA A 51 -29.81 -47.50 -0.89
N ALA A 52 -29.57 -48.27 0.17
CA ALA A 52 -28.64 -47.91 1.25
C ALA A 52 -27.20 -47.75 0.74
N ILE A 53 -26.73 -48.66 -0.14
CA ILE A 53 -25.42 -48.54 -0.79
C ILE A 53 -25.35 -47.28 -1.67
N GLY A 54 -26.40 -47.00 -2.44
CA GLY A 54 -26.50 -45.80 -3.26
C GLY A 54 -26.46 -44.50 -2.43
N THR A 55 -27.18 -44.47 -1.32
CA THR A 55 -27.15 -43.35 -0.36
C THR A 55 -25.78 -43.20 0.29
N ALA A 56 -25.13 -44.30 0.67
CA ALA A 56 -23.77 -44.27 1.21
C ALA A 56 -22.74 -43.73 0.20
N TYR A 57 -22.85 -44.12 -1.07
CA TYR A 57 -22.00 -43.60 -2.13
C TYR A 57 -22.26 -42.11 -2.40
N ALA A 58 -23.53 -41.68 -2.40
CA ALA A 58 -23.88 -40.27 -2.53
C ALA A 58 -23.38 -39.43 -1.35
N ALA A 59 -23.46 -39.95 -0.13
CA ALA A 59 -22.92 -39.32 1.08
C ALA A 59 -21.39 -39.22 1.03
N TYR A 60 -20.70 -40.27 0.56
CA TYR A 60 -19.25 -40.25 0.35
C TYR A 60 -18.85 -39.20 -0.71
N ALA A 61 -19.54 -39.16 -1.85
CA ALA A 61 -19.30 -38.18 -2.90
C ALA A 61 -19.58 -36.74 -2.41
N ALA A 62 -20.63 -36.53 -1.61
CA ALA A 62 -20.92 -35.24 -0.99
C ALA A 62 -19.84 -34.84 0.03
N SER A 63 -19.28 -35.79 0.80
CA SER A 63 -18.18 -35.54 1.72
C SER A 63 -16.89 -35.13 0.99
N GLU A 64 -16.52 -35.81 -0.09
CA GLU A 64 -15.37 -35.42 -0.91
C GLU A 64 -15.58 -34.04 -1.57
N SER A 65 -16.79 -33.77 -2.06
CA SER A 65 -17.15 -32.44 -2.59
C SER A 65 -17.01 -31.34 -1.53
N ALA A 66 -17.43 -31.61 -0.28
CA ALA A 66 -17.30 -30.68 0.83
C ALA A 66 -15.82 -30.40 1.17
N LYS A 67 -14.95 -31.41 1.18
CA LYS A 67 -13.50 -31.24 1.40
C LYS A 67 -12.86 -30.37 0.31
N ILE A 68 -13.23 -30.59 -0.96
CA ILE A 68 -12.74 -29.78 -2.08
C ILE A 68 -13.22 -28.33 -1.93
N SER A 69 -14.49 -28.12 -1.54
CA SER A 69 -15.05 -26.79 -1.31
C SER A 69 -14.37 -26.06 -0.15
N GLU A 70 -14.06 -26.75 0.94
CA GLU A 70 -13.32 -26.20 2.08
C GLU A 70 -11.91 -25.79 1.68
N LYS A 71 -11.19 -26.67 0.96
CA LYS A 71 -9.85 -26.36 0.43
C LYS A 71 -9.88 -25.16 -0.50
N ALA A 72 -10.84 -25.10 -1.43
CA ALA A 72 -11.01 -23.96 -2.34
C ALA A 72 -11.33 -22.65 -1.58
N SER A 73 -12.17 -22.72 -0.53
CA SER A 73 -12.48 -21.57 0.31
C SER A 73 -11.24 -21.05 1.05
N ASN A 74 -10.42 -21.94 1.60
CA ASN A 74 -9.17 -21.56 2.28
C ASN A 74 -8.17 -20.92 1.32
N ILE A 75 -7.99 -21.48 0.12
CA ILE A 75 -7.14 -20.89 -0.92
C ILE A 75 -7.67 -19.51 -1.33
N TRP A 76 -8.98 -19.37 -1.54
CA TRP A 76 -9.58 -18.08 -1.92
C TRP A 76 -9.39 -17.01 -0.84
N LYS A 77 -9.57 -17.35 0.44
CA LYS A 77 -9.31 -16.43 1.56
C LYS A 77 -7.85 -15.99 1.60
N GLN A 78 -6.93 -16.92 1.38
CA GLN A 78 -5.50 -16.62 1.35
C GLN A 78 -5.15 -15.70 0.16
N GLN A 79 -5.68 -15.99 -1.02
CA GLN A 79 -5.48 -15.14 -2.21
C GLN A 79 -6.03 -13.73 -1.98
N MET A 80 -7.24 -13.62 -1.41
CA MET A 80 -7.85 -12.33 -1.12
C MET A 80 -7.03 -11.50 -0.11
N SER A 81 -6.44 -12.15 0.91
CA SER A 81 -5.52 -11.47 1.83
C SER A 81 -4.27 -10.95 1.13
N ILE A 82 -3.66 -11.75 0.27
CA ILE A 82 -2.47 -11.38 -0.51
C ILE A 82 -2.79 -10.21 -1.46
N ASP A 83 -3.96 -10.24 -2.11
CA ASP A 83 -4.40 -9.17 -3.02
C ASP A 83 -4.60 -7.84 -2.28
N ILE A 84 -5.14 -7.89 -1.05
CA ILE A 84 -5.28 -6.70 -0.19
C ILE A 84 -3.91 -6.15 0.20
N GLU A 85 -3.01 -6.99 0.72
CA GLU A 85 -1.65 -6.58 1.10
C GLU A 85 -0.89 -5.96 -0.09
N LEU A 86 -1.04 -6.55 -1.28
CA LEU A 86 -0.42 -6.05 -2.51
C LEU A 86 -1.02 -4.71 -2.94
N ALA A 87 -2.33 -4.52 -2.78
CA ALA A 87 -3.00 -3.25 -3.08
C ALA A 87 -2.53 -2.14 -2.14
N GLU A 88 -2.45 -2.42 -0.83
CA GLU A 88 -1.93 -1.50 0.18
C GLU A 88 -0.47 -1.11 -0.10
N ALA A 89 0.39 -2.06 -0.46
CA ALA A 89 1.78 -1.79 -0.77
C ALA A 89 1.95 -0.90 -2.01
N LYS A 90 1.17 -1.17 -3.06
CA LYS A 90 1.16 -0.34 -4.28
C LYS A 90 0.63 1.06 -4.00
N GLU A 91 -0.44 1.17 -3.23
CA GLU A 91 -1.00 2.46 -2.84
C GLU A 91 0.03 3.30 -2.08
N LEU A 92 0.71 2.70 -1.11
CA LEU A 92 1.78 3.37 -0.38
C LEU A 92 2.87 3.89 -1.31
N LYS A 93 3.33 3.07 -2.26
CA LYS A 93 4.33 3.49 -3.25
C LYS A 93 3.84 4.67 -4.10
N VAL A 94 2.57 4.66 -4.52
CA VAL A 94 1.99 5.75 -5.31
C VAL A 94 1.93 7.04 -4.49
N CYS A 95 1.38 6.99 -3.27
CA CYS A 95 1.28 8.16 -2.40
C CYS A 95 2.66 8.73 -2.04
N LEU A 96 3.64 7.85 -1.80
CA LEU A 96 5.01 8.24 -1.49
C LEU A 96 5.62 9.07 -2.62
N ASN A 97 5.49 8.56 -3.84
CA ASN A 97 6.04 9.22 -5.02
C ASN A 97 5.24 10.48 -5.41
N ASP A 98 3.94 10.54 -5.15
CA ASP A 98 3.14 11.76 -5.34
C ASP A 98 3.60 12.88 -4.41
N TRP A 99 3.73 12.60 -3.11
CA TRP A 99 4.24 13.58 -2.14
C TRP A 99 5.66 14.03 -2.51
N HIS A 100 6.56 13.08 -2.84
CA HIS A 100 7.93 13.41 -3.21
C HIS A 100 8.00 14.29 -4.47
N ARG A 101 7.19 13.99 -5.50
CA ARG A 101 7.12 14.80 -6.72
C ARG A 101 6.69 16.24 -6.42
N ARG A 102 5.72 16.43 -5.52
CA ARG A 102 5.30 17.77 -5.08
C ARG A 102 6.42 18.46 -4.30
N PHE A 103 7.09 17.75 -3.40
CA PHE A 103 8.26 18.29 -2.68
C PHE A 103 9.33 18.81 -3.64
N ILE A 104 9.81 17.99 -4.57
CA ILE A 104 10.90 18.37 -5.49
C ILE A 104 10.49 19.47 -6.49
N ALA A 105 9.21 19.54 -6.87
CA ALA A 105 8.71 20.52 -7.84
C ALA A 105 8.93 21.96 -7.38
N GLU A 106 8.94 22.23 -6.08
CA GLU A 106 9.32 23.53 -5.55
C GLU A 106 10.77 23.55 -5.05
N ALA A 107 11.21 22.53 -4.32
CA ALA A 107 12.54 22.50 -3.72
C ALA A 107 13.68 22.64 -4.73
N TYR A 108 13.57 22.03 -5.91
CA TYR A 108 14.61 22.07 -6.96
C TYR A 108 14.28 23.05 -8.09
N LYS A 109 13.21 23.84 -7.94
CA LYS A 109 12.79 24.82 -8.95
C LYS A 109 13.84 25.89 -9.20
N LYS A 110 14.64 26.21 -8.18
CA LYS A 110 15.74 27.17 -8.22
C LYS A 110 17.04 26.46 -7.92
N ASN A 111 17.73 26.01 -8.96
CA ASN A 111 19.02 25.35 -8.84
C ASN A 111 20.15 26.41 -8.80
N GLN A 112 20.17 27.23 -7.74
CA GLN A 112 21.02 28.42 -7.60
C GLN A 112 21.98 28.29 -6.41
N THR A 113 23.00 29.16 -6.35
CA THR A 113 23.82 29.33 -5.14
C THR A 113 23.04 30.10 -4.06
N LEU A 114 23.44 29.98 -2.80
CA LEU A 114 22.79 30.70 -1.70
C LEU A 114 22.75 32.22 -1.93
N ASN A 115 23.85 32.80 -2.41
CA ASN A 115 23.96 34.24 -2.64
C ASN A 115 23.02 34.73 -3.75
N GLU A 116 22.93 34.00 -4.86
CA GLU A 116 22.00 34.31 -5.96
C GLU A 116 20.54 34.21 -5.49
N LEU A 117 20.22 33.18 -4.69
CA LEU A 117 18.89 32.98 -4.15
C LEU A 117 18.49 34.13 -3.21
N LEU A 118 19.39 34.54 -2.30
CA LEU A 118 19.18 35.67 -1.40
C LEU A 118 18.97 36.97 -2.17
N GLN A 119 19.85 37.26 -3.13
CA GLN A 119 19.77 38.47 -3.95
C GLN A 119 18.45 38.53 -4.71
N GLY A 120 18.04 37.43 -5.36
CA GLY A 120 16.77 37.37 -6.09
C GLY A 120 15.53 37.60 -5.22
N VAL A 121 15.56 37.18 -3.95
CA VAL A 121 14.48 37.43 -2.99
C VAL A 121 14.46 38.88 -2.51
N LEU A 122 15.63 39.46 -2.23
CA LEU A 122 15.74 40.84 -1.75
C LEU A 122 15.39 41.87 -2.85
N GLU A 123 15.75 41.59 -4.10
CA GLU A 123 15.49 42.45 -5.25
C GLU A 123 14.08 42.26 -5.85
N SER A 124 13.32 41.25 -5.40
CA SER A 124 12.00 40.94 -5.97
C SER A 124 10.98 42.10 -5.78
N PRO A 125 10.40 42.64 -6.88
CA PRO A 125 9.35 43.65 -6.83
C PRO A 125 8.10 43.21 -6.06
N HIS A 126 7.41 44.15 -5.41
CA HIS A 126 6.23 43.85 -4.59
C HIS A 126 5.09 43.15 -5.36
N ALA A 127 4.82 43.55 -6.61
CA ALA A 127 3.81 42.89 -7.45
C ALA A 127 4.12 41.40 -7.69
N ILE A 128 5.40 41.05 -7.78
CA ILE A 128 5.86 39.66 -7.94
C ILE A 128 5.73 38.89 -6.62
N LYS A 129 5.94 39.55 -5.47
CA LYS A 129 5.75 38.95 -4.14
C LYS A 129 4.29 38.50 -3.92
N GLN A 130 3.30 39.26 -4.40
CA GLN A 130 1.90 38.84 -4.29
C GLN A 130 1.62 37.54 -5.07
N VAL A 131 2.12 37.44 -6.30
CA VAL A 131 1.99 36.20 -7.10
C VAL A 131 2.71 35.03 -6.42
N GLN A 132 3.86 35.28 -5.79
CA GLN A 132 4.58 34.26 -5.02
C GLN A 132 3.77 33.79 -3.81
N ILE A 133 3.11 34.69 -3.08
CA ILE A 133 2.25 34.33 -1.94
C ILE A 133 1.16 33.35 -2.38
N ASP A 134 0.42 33.68 -3.44
CA ASP A 134 -0.67 32.84 -3.94
C ASP A 134 -0.14 31.47 -4.41
N HIS A 135 1.02 31.46 -5.07
CA HIS A 135 1.71 30.23 -5.48
C HIS A 135 2.07 29.35 -4.28
N PHE A 136 2.69 29.91 -3.24
CA PHE A 136 3.08 29.14 -2.05
C PHE A 136 1.91 28.66 -1.23
N GLN A 137 0.85 29.44 -1.09
CA GLN A 137 -0.36 29.01 -0.41
C GLN A 137 -0.95 27.76 -1.09
N LYS A 138 -1.12 27.82 -2.41
CA LYS A 138 -1.57 26.66 -3.19
C LYS A 138 -0.62 25.48 -3.04
N TYR A 139 0.69 25.71 -3.12
CA TYR A 139 1.69 24.67 -2.96
C TYR A 139 1.61 23.99 -1.59
N ILE A 140 1.44 24.75 -0.52
CA ILE A 140 1.31 24.24 0.85
C ILE A 140 0.07 23.38 0.99
N ASP A 141 -1.07 23.80 0.42
CA ASP A 141 -2.32 23.03 0.43
C ASP A 141 -2.15 21.70 -0.32
N ASP A 142 -1.57 21.75 -1.51
CA ASP A 142 -1.25 20.59 -2.34
C ASP A 142 -0.29 19.61 -1.63
N LEU A 143 0.75 20.13 -0.98
CA LEU A 143 1.72 19.35 -0.23
C LEU A 143 1.09 18.71 1.02
N ASN A 144 0.23 19.42 1.74
CA ASN A 144 -0.48 18.88 2.90
C ASN A 144 -1.48 17.79 2.50
N LEU A 145 -2.20 17.96 1.40
CA LEU A 145 -3.13 16.96 0.90
C LEU A 145 -2.40 15.66 0.54
N SER A 146 -1.31 15.76 -0.22
CA SER A 146 -0.50 14.59 -0.56
C SER A 146 0.14 13.92 0.66
N TRP A 147 0.59 14.70 1.64
CA TRP A 147 1.08 14.20 2.92
C TRP A 147 0.00 13.44 3.70
N SER A 148 -1.22 13.97 3.76
CA SER A 148 -2.36 13.29 4.42
C SER A 148 -2.69 11.95 3.75
N ASN A 149 -2.63 11.90 2.42
CA ASN A 149 -2.83 10.66 1.68
C ASN A 149 -1.71 9.64 1.98
N LEU A 150 -0.46 10.11 2.03
CA LEU A 150 0.70 9.30 2.38
C LEU A 150 0.61 8.78 3.82
N GLU A 151 0.26 9.61 4.80
CA GLU A 151 0.03 9.17 6.19
C GLU A 151 -1.07 8.10 6.25
N SER A 152 -2.17 8.27 5.52
CA SER A 152 -3.25 7.28 5.47
C SER A 152 -2.81 5.97 4.82
N ALA A 153 -1.98 6.02 3.76
CA ALA A 153 -1.42 4.83 3.13
C ALA A 153 -0.45 4.09 4.07
N PHE A 154 0.34 4.83 4.87
CA PHE A 154 1.16 4.24 5.94
C PHE A 154 0.33 3.56 7.02
N ASP A 155 -0.81 4.13 7.40
CA ASP A 155 -1.72 3.54 8.38
C ASP A 155 -2.40 2.27 7.87
N ARG A 156 -2.67 2.19 6.56
CA ARG A 156 -3.26 1.00 5.92
C ARG A 156 -2.26 -0.13 5.73
N ALA A 157 -1.03 0.18 5.34
CA ALA A 157 -0.03 -0.81 5.00
C ALA A 157 0.47 -1.57 6.25
N ASN A 158 -0.16 -2.71 6.54
CA ASN A 158 0.11 -3.50 7.75
C ASN A 158 1.57 -3.95 7.91
N PHE A 159 2.31 -4.10 6.81
CA PHE A 159 3.72 -4.49 6.81
C PHE A 159 4.69 -3.33 7.15
N VAL A 160 4.20 -2.10 7.28
CA VAL A 160 5.00 -0.92 7.64
C VAL A 160 5.07 -0.72 9.17
N GLY A 161 4.41 -1.59 9.95
CA GLY A 161 4.45 -1.60 11.40
C GLY A 161 5.86 -1.63 12.02
N HIS A 162 6.89 -2.00 11.24
CA HIS A 162 8.28 -2.09 11.72
C HIS A 162 9.11 -0.81 11.64
N SER A 163 8.57 0.31 11.17
CA SER A 163 9.39 1.53 11.07
C SER A 163 8.64 2.83 11.38
N PHE A 164 7.98 2.85 12.53
CA PHE A 164 7.40 4.07 13.11
C PHE A 164 8.40 5.23 13.13
N GLU A 165 9.66 4.96 13.47
CA GLU A 165 10.73 5.96 13.49
C GLU A 165 10.99 6.57 12.10
N GLN A 166 11.10 5.77 11.03
CA GLN A 166 11.30 6.34 9.69
C GLN A 166 10.12 7.21 9.25
N ARG A 167 8.88 6.77 9.51
CA ARG A 167 7.69 7.60 9.23
C ARG A 167 7.74 8.91 10.02
N LEU A 168 8.10 8.86 11.31
CA LEU A 168 8.21 10.03 12.18
C LEU A 168 9.27 11.02 11.67
N ARG A 169 10.37 10.53 11.11
CA ARG A 169 11.43 11.37 10.53
C ARG A 169 10.95 12.11 9.30
N LEU A 170 10.35 11.40 8.34
CA LEU A 170 9.81 12.06 7.15
C LEU A 170 8.77 13.10 7.55
N ARG A 171 7.94 12.79 8.56
CA ARG A 171 6.98 13.73 9.13
C ARG A 171 7.65 14.98 9.71
N ARG A 172 8.76 14.84 10.43
CA ARG A 172 9.54 15.98 10.96
C ARG A 172 10.10 16.83 9.82
N LEU A 173 10.67 16.22 8.79
CA LEU A 173 11.19 16.90 7.60
C LEU A 173 10.07 17.66 6.86
N HIS A 174 8.92 17.01 6.62
CA HIS A 174 7.73 17.63 6.04
C HIS A 174 7.26 18.84 6.88
N ILE A 175 7.15 18.68 8.19
CA ILE A 175 6.74 19.76 9.10
C ILE A 175 7.74 20.92 9.06
N ALA A 176 9.05 20.63 9.04
CA ALA A 176 10.09 21.65 8.96
C ALA A 176 9.97 22.46 7.66
N HIS A 177 9.89 21.76 6.52
CA HIS A 177 9.71 22.38 5.21
C HIS A 177 8.43 23.21 5.13
N ARG A 178 7.29 22.66 5.58
CA ARG A 178 6.01 23.38 5.64
C ARG A 178 6.06 24.63 6.52
N ARG A 179 6.69 24.53 7.69
CA ARG A 179 6.85 25.67 8.61
C ARG A 179 7.72 26.76 7.97
N ALA A 180 8.78 26.39 7.25
CA ALA A 180 9.59 27.33 6.50
C ALA A 180 8.75 28.03 5.41
N LEU A 181 8.00 27.27 4.60
CA LEU A 181 7.11 27.85 3.59
C LEU A 181 6.10 28.85 4.19
N ASN A 182 5.44 28.50 5.29
CA ASN A 182 4.50 29.41 5.97
C ASN A 182 5.19 30.70 6.44
N LYS A 183 6.34 30.58 7.11
CA LYS A 183 7.11 31.77 7.53
C LYS A 183 7.60 32.59 6.33
N TYR A 184 7.90 31.95 5.20
CA TYR A 184 8.29 32.66 3.97
C TYR A 184 7.11 33.46 3.40
N VAL A 185 5.92 32.87 3.37
CA VAL A 185 4.69 33.57 2.98
C VAL A 185 4.45 34.78 3.88
N GLU A 186 4.59 34.63 5.20
CA GLU A 186 4.46 35.75 6.13
C GLU A 186 5.53 36.83 5.85
N TYR A 187 6.79 36.44 5.61
CA TYR A 187 7.86 37.36 5.24
C TYR A 187 7.54 38.17 3.97
N LEU A 188 7.01 37.51 2.93
CA LEU A 188 6.59 38.15 1.69
C LEU A 188 5.42 39.11 1.90
N MET A 189 4.42 38.74 2.70
CA MET A 189 3.24 39.56 3.00
C MET A 189 3.59 40.86 3.70
N PHE A 190 4.52 40.82 4.66
CA PHE A 190 4.89 41.98 5.45
C PHE A 190 6.02 42.82 4.83
N ASN A 191 6.40 42.57 3.57
CA ASN A 191 7.31 43.43 2.81
C ASN A 191 8.64 43.71 3.54
N ASN A 192 9.23 42.67 4.16
CA ASN A 192 10.44 42.76 4.99
C ASN A 192 10.29 43.62 6.27
N ARG A 193 9.07 44.01 6.66
CA ARG A 193 8.80 44.67 7.96
C ARG A 193 8.81 43.71 9.15
N MET A 194 8.68 42.41 8.87
CA MET A 194 9.15 41.41 9.81
C MET A 194 10.67 41.54 9.88
N ASN A 195 11.20 41.85 11.07
CA ASN A 195 12.63 41.79 11.36
C ASN A 195 13.10 40.33 11.36
N LEU A 196 12.99 39.65 10.22
CA LEU A 196 13.75 38.44 9.97
C LEU A 196 15.19 38.89 9.76
N HIS A 197 16.03 38.63 10.77
CA HIS A 197 17.46 38.79 10.64
C HIS A 197 17.95 38.01 9.41
N HIS A 198 19.02 38.49 8.77
CA HIS A 198 19.58 37.89 7.56
C HIS A 198 19.83 36.38 7.71
N GLU A 199 20.33 35.98 8.87
CA GLU A 199 20.54 34.57 9.25
C GLU A 199 19.24 33.75 9.24
N GLY A 200 18.16 34.33 9.76
CA GLY A 200 16.85 33.70 9.75
C GLY A 200 16.28 33.53 8.34
N LEU A 201 16.61 34.42 7.39
CA LEU A 201 16.22 34.27 5.98
C LEU A 201 17.04 33.16 5.30
N ILE A 202 18.34 33.06 5.60
CA ILE A 202 19.22 32.00 5.07
C ILE A 202 18.69 30.61 5.47
N GLU A 203 18.43 30.39 6.76
CA GLU A 203 17.91 29.12 7.26
C GLU A 203 16.59 28.75 6.56
N LEU A 204 15.71 29.73 6.40
CA LEU A 204 14.39 29.57 5.79
C LEU A 204 14.47 29.18 4.31
N LEU A 205 15.30 29.89 3.54
CA LEU A 205 15.50 29.60 2.13
C LEU A 205 16.18 28.25 1.91
N THR A 206 17.14 27.88 2.77
CA THR A 206 17.83 26.58 2.69
C THR A 206 16.98 25.41 3.17
N THR A 207 15.91 25.67 3.92
CA THR A 207 14.89 24.66 4.25
C THR A 207 13.91 24.46 3.07
N ILE A 208 13.63 25.50 2.29
CA ILE A 208 12.68 25.46 1.16
C ILE A 208 13.38 24.93 -0.09
N TYR A 209 14.48 25.57 -0.48
CA TYR A 209 15.17 25.34 -1.74
C TYR A 209 16.45 24.55 -1.54
N HIS A 210 16.70 23.64 -2.47
CA HIS A 210 17.99 23.04 -2.63
C HIS A 210 18.98 24.11 -3.13
N ILE A 211 20.11 24.26 -2.45
CA ILE A 211 21.20 25.16 -2.86
C ILE A 211 22.42 24.35 -3.28
N ASN A 212 23.02 24.70 -4.43
CA ASN A 212 24.06 23.88 -5.05
C ASN A 212 25.38 23.89 -4.27
N ASP A 213 25.60 24.96 -3.51
CA ASP A 213 26.79 25.19 -2.72
C ASP A 213 26.59 24.89 -1.22
N TRP A 214 25.54 24.13 -0.85
CA TRP A 214 25.20 23.83 0.56
C TRP A 214 26.41 23.39 1.38
N ALA A 215 27.15 22.39 0.91
CA ALA A 215 28.30 21.85 1.63
C ALA A 215 29.42 22.88 1.82
N GLN A 216 29.66 23.74 0.82
CA GLN A 216 30.65 24.81 0.93
C GLN A 216 30.18 25.87 1.94
N GLN A 217 28.89 26.24 1.92
CA GLN A 217 28.34 27.20 2.87
C GLN A 217 28.33 26.66 4.30
N ASP A 218 28.15 25.36 4.47
CA ASP A 218 28.24 24.70 5.76
C ASP A 218 29.65 24.81 6.35
N VAL A 219 30.68 24.53 5.54
CA VAL A 219 32.10 24.71 5.90
C VAL A 219 32.42 26.17 6.22
N ASN A 220 31.81 27.12 5.50
CA ASN A 220 31.95 28.54 5.77
C ASN A 220 31.23 29.01 7.04
N GLY A 221 30.51 28.13 7.74
CA GLY A 221 29.82 28.45 8.98
C GLY A 221 28.54 29.27 8.79
N GLN A 222 27.92 29.21 7.60
CA GLN A 222 26.63 29.86 7.38
C GLN A 222 25.53 29.23 8.23
N PRO A 223 24.50 30.00 8.66
CA PRO A 223 23.39 29.52 9.47
C PRO A 223 22.36 28.78 8.61
N LEU A 224 22.79 27.66 8.02
CA LEU A 224 21.95 26.80 7.19
C LEU A 224 21.02 25.95 8.05
N TYR A 225 19.88 25.54 7.48
CA TYR A 225 19.11 24.46 8.09
C TYR A 225 19.87 23.14 7.93
N ARG A 226 20.17 22.49 9.06
CA ARG A 226 20.99 21.29 9.15
C ARG A 226 20.17 20.12 9.69
N VAL A 227 20.29 18.97 9.04
CA VAL A 227 19.74 17.70 9.52
C VAL A 227 20.90 16.80 9.92
N GLU A 228 20.83 16.20 11.10
CA GLU A 228 21.85 15.23 11.52
C GLU A 228 21.81 13.98 10.65
N ILE A 229 22.96 13.55 10.14
CA ILE A 229 23.09 12.29 9.40
C ILE A 229 22.99 11.15 10.39
N GLU A 230 22.21 10.14 10.01
CA GLU A 230 22.00 8.95 10.81
C GLU A 230 22.29 7.71 9.96
N LEU A 231 22.93 6.72 10.58
CA LEU A 231 23.23 5.43 9.98
C LEU A 231 22.29 4.37 10.58
N ILE A 232 21.76 3.53 9.71
CA ILE A 232 21.00 2.34 10.08
C ILE A 232 22.01 1.18 10.10
N ASP A 233 22.15 0.51 11.24
CA ASP A 233 22.97 -0.71 11.32
C ASP A 233 22.26 -1.92 10.69
N ASP A 234 22.99 -3.03 10.53
CA ASP A 234 22.45 -4.27 9.97
C ASP A 234 21.26 -4.85 10.78
N ASN A 235 21.08 -4.41 12.03
CA ASN A 235 19.97 -4.80 12.90
C ASN A 235 18.77 -3.83 12.81
N GLY A 236 18.85 -2.79 11.96
CA GLY A 236 17.82 -1.75 11.85
C GLY A 236 17.86 -0.71 12.98
N THR A 237 18.86 -0.77 13.86
CA THR A 237 19.10 0.20 14.93
C THR A 237 19.71 1.47 14.36
N LEU A 238 19.30 2.59 14.95
CA LEU A 238 19.64 3.91 14.48
C LEU A 238 20.74 4.53 15.31
N SER A 239 21.77 5.03 14.65
CA SER A 239 22.90 5.70 15.28
C SER A 239 23.20 7.03 14.57
N LEU A 240 23.45 8.08 15.36
CA LEU A 240 23.88 9.36 14.80
C LEU A 240 25.29 9.21 14.23
N CYS A 241 25.49 9.69 13.01
CA CYS A 241 26.81 9.75 12.40
C CYS A 241 27.64 10.83 13.11
N LYS A 242 28.75 10.42 13.71
CA LYS A 242 29.68 11.30 14.41
C LYS A 242 31.05 11.23 13.77
N LYS A 243 31.75 12.37 13.75
CA LYS A 243 33.17 12.45 13.39
C LYS A 243 34.02 11.89 14.54
N ASP A 244 35.32 11.70 14.29
CA ASP A 244 36.29 11.21 15.28
C ASP A 244 36.40 12.10 16.53
N ASP A 245 36.09 13.39 16.40
CA ASP A 245 36.05 14.36 17.51
C ASP A 245 34.72 14.34 18.31
N GLY A 246 33.77 13.46 17.93
CA GLY A 246 32.46 13.33 18.56
C GLY A 246 31.40 14.33 18.07
N THR A 247 31.73 15.22 17.14
CA THR A 247 30.76 16.16 16.54
C THR A 247 29.82 15.46 15.57
N SER A 248 28.55 15.87 15.55
CA SER A 248 27.56 15.35 14.59
C SER A 248 27.93 15.73 13.16
N VAL A 249 27.66 14.83 12.22
CA VAL A 249 27.70 15.13 10.78
C VAL A 249 26.32 15.62 10.36
N TYR A 250 26.27 16.67 9.56
CA TYR A 250 25.03 17.27 9.08
C TYR A 250 24.91 17.19 7.56
N ASP A 251 23.68 17.18 7.08
CA ASP A 251 23.32 17.26 5.68
C ASP A 251 22.14 18.23 5.49
N SER A 252 21.85 18.56 4.23
CA SER A 252 20.67 19.33 3.86
C SER A 252 19.39 18.54 4.12
N LEU A 253 18.28 19.27 4.33
CA LEU A 253 16.94 18.67 4.40
C LEU A 253 16.64 17.89 3.12
N HIS A 254 17.03 18.42 1.97
CA HIS A 254 16.73 17.85 0.65
C HIS A 254 17.41 16.50 0.43
N ASN A 255 18.70 16.40 0.74
CA ASN A 255 19.43 15.13 0.67
C ASN A 255 18.86 14.11 1.67
N SER A 256 18.48 14.57 2.86
CA SER A 256 17.82 13.71 3.86
C SER A 256 16.48 13.17 3.37
N VAL A 257 15.65 14.00 2.72
CA VAL A 257 14.40 13.57 2.09
C VAL A 257 14.67 12.60 0.95
N GLU A 258 15.62 12.90 0.06
CA GLU A 258 15.95 12.05 -1.09
C GLU A 258 16.43 10.66 -0.65
N GLY A 259 17.38 10.60 0.29
CA GLY A 259 17.87 9.33 0.85
C GLY A 259 16.76 8.52 1.49
N TRP A 260 15.86 9.19 2.23
CA TRP A 260 14.70 8.54 2.83
C TRP A 260 13.74 7.95 1.80
N ILE A 261 13.42 8.73 0.76
CA ILE A 261 12.53 8.30 -0.32
C ILE A 261 13.11 7.11 -1.07
N LEU A 262 14.41 7.13 -1.37
CA LEU A 262 15.09 6.05 -2.07
C LEU A 262 15.05 4.76 -1.25
N ASN A 263 15.45 4.83 0.03
CA ASN A 263 15.46 3.68 0.94
C ASN A 263 14.06 3.09 1.12
N THR A 264 13.05 3.95 1.28
CA THR A 264 11.66 3.49 1.48
C THR A 264 11.08 2.88 0.21
N ASN A 265 11.35 3.45 -0.97
CA ASN A 265 10.93 2.84 -2.24
C ASN A 265 11.53 1.45 -2.43
N VAL A 266 12.84 1.29 -2.16
CA VAL A 266 13.52 -0.02 -2.24
C VAL A 266 12.88 -1.03 -1.28
N TYR A 267 12.60 -0.62 -0.04
CA TYR A 267 11.92 -1.47 0.93
C TYR A 267 10.52 -1.89 0.46
N VAL A 268 9.71 -0.94 -0.02
CA VAL A 268 8.35 -1.22 -0.52
C VAL A 268 8.40 -2.14 -1.74
N ASP A 269 9.38 -1.99 -2.63
CA ASP A 269 9.56 -2.87 -3.79
C ASP A 269 9.92 -4.30 -3.38
N HIS A 270 10.84 -4.47 -2.43
CA HIS A 270 11.11 -5.78 -1.85
C HIS A 270 9.86 -6.39 -1.22
N LYS A 271 9.04 -5.61 -0.52
CA LYS A 271 7.79 -6.10 0.07
C LYS A 271 6.75 -6.48 -0.98
N ILE A 272 6.61 -5.71 -2.04
CA ILE A 272 5.72 -6.07 -3.17
C ILE A 272 6.15 -7.41 -3.77
N GLU A 273 7.44 -7.63 -3.97
CA GLU A 273 7.95 -8.87 -4.56
C GLU A 273 7.82 -10.07 -3.59
N GLU A 274 8.06 -9.83 -2.30
CA GLU A 274 7.81 -10.82 -1.24
C GLU A 274 6.33 -11.24 -1.23
N ILE A 275 5.39 -10.28 -1.26
CA ILE A 275 3.94 -10.56 -1.30
C ILE A 275 3.57 -11.36 -2.57
N ARG A 276 4.12 -10.97 -3.73
CA ARG A 276 3.89 -11.68 -5.00
C ARG A 276 4.38 -13.12 -4.96
N SER A 277 5.52 -13.38 -4.33
CA SER A 277 6.08 -14.73 -4.21
C SER A 277 5.19 -15.67 -3.37
N ARG A 278 4.29 -15.13 -2.55
CA ARG A 278 3.33 -15.91 -1.74
C ARG A 278 2.08 -16.32 -2.53
N VAL A 279 1.87 -15.78 -3.73
CA VAL A 279 0.77 -16.17 -4.61
C VAL A 279 0.97 -17.63 -5.00
N ILE A 280 0.00 -18.47 -4.67
CA ILE A 280 0.01 -19.89 -5.05
C ILE A 280 -0.60 -19.98 -6.45
N ASP A 281 0.22 -20.32 -7.44
CA ASP A 281 -0.29 -20.71 -8.77
C ASP A 281 -1.16 -21.97 -8.62
N ILE A 282 -2.43 -21.86 -9.05
CA ILE A 282 -3.42 -22.96 -9.07
C ILE A 282 -3.44 -23.62 -10.44
#